data_AF-A0A8I1FN15-F1
#
_entry.id   AF-A0A8I1FN15-F1
#
_cell.length_a   1.000
_cell.length_b   1.000
_cell.length_c   1.000
_cell.angle_alpha   90.00
_cell.angle_beta   90.00
_cell.angle_gamma   90.00
#
_symmetry.space_group_name_H-M   'P 1'
#
loop_
_entity.id
_entity.type
_entity.pdbx_description
1 polymer ?
#
loop_
_entity_poly.entity_id
_entity_poly.type
_entity_poly.pdbx_seq_one_letter_code
_entity_poly.pdbx_strand_id
1 'polypeptide(L)'
;MSTLNDADRREYYRIEDMIALEITPLSALEAASSEVLQDASPLFNLLSELHLSEFESQHLLRQISERDRTLSSYLKTLNKRVELLSQIVAQTVMGKIGELQPVKLSEGDIEFHHPLACPAGNHLSIKLVLMPQALGLLLRARVIDCRAQGDRYTIIAEFESITDTQRQLLARYILQKQAQARRLAREQNESAAE
;
A
#
# COMPACT_ATOMS: atom_id res chain seq x y z
N MET A 1 8.76 21.77 -22.65
CA MET A 1 8.12 20.92 -21.62
C MET A 1 7.29 19.87 -22.36
N SER A 2 7.87 18.71 -22.67
CA SER A 2 7.17 17.67 -23.44
C SER A 2 6.19 16.96 -22.51
N THR A 3 4.91 16.98 -22.85
CA THR A 3 3.86 16.24 -22.14
C THR A 3 4.13 14.75 -22.34
N LEU A 4 4.52 14.06 -21.26
CA LEU A 4 4.67 12.59 -21.24
C LEU A 4 3.44 11.93 -21.89
N ASN A 5 3.66 10.99 -22.79
CA ASN A 5 2.60 10.19 -23.41
C ASN A 5 1.86 9.39 -22.32
N ASP A 6 0.61 8.99 -22.54
CA ASP A 6 -0.19 8.31 -21.50
C ASP A 6 0.43 7.01 -21.00
N ALA A 7 1.17 6.30 -21.85
CA ALA A 7 1.97 5.14 -21.45
C ALA A 7 3.11 5.52 -20.50
N ASP A 8 3.88 6.56 -20.84
CA ASP A 8 4.96 7.06 -19.98
C ASP A 8 4.43 7.62 -18.66
N ARG A 9 3.24 8.21 -18.66
CA ARG A 9 2.55 8.68 -17.44
C ARG A 9 2.14 7.52 -16.54
N ARG A 10 1.69 6.38 -17.10
CA ARG A 10 1.34 5.18 -16.33
C ARG A 10 2.60 4.50 -15.75
N GLU A 11 3.68 4.45 -16.51
CA GLU A 11 4.97 3.96 -15.99
C GLU A 11 5.55 4.88 -14.91
N TYR A 12 5.31 6.20 -15.00
CA TYR A 12 5.83 7.17 -14.04
C TYR A 12 5.33 6.99 -12.60
N TYR A 13 4.17 6.36 -12.38
CA TYR A 13 3.60 6.12 -11.05
C TYR A 13 3.64 4.66 -10.60
N ARG A 14 4.53 3.85 -11.20
CA ARG A 14 4.78 2.48 -10.77
C ARG A 14 6.11 2.37 -10.03
N ILE A 15 6.15 1.48 -9.04
CA ILE A 15 7.37 1.09 -8.32
C ILE A 15 7.53 -0.43 -8.33
N GLU A 16 8.76 -0.88 -8.17
CA GLU A 16 9.09 -2.23 -7.73
C GLU A 16 9.42 -2.20 -6.25
N ASP A 17 8.88 -3.13 -5.47
CA ASP A 17 9.10 -3.17 -4.02
C ASP A 17 8.94 -4.58 -3.43
N MET A 18 9.42 -4.76 -2.20
CA MET A 18 9.20 -5.96 -1.41
C MET A 18 8.08 -5.70 -0.39
N ILE A 19 6.94 -6.36 -0.58
CA ILE A 19 5.73 -6.13 0.23
C ILE A 19 5.29 -7.47 0.83
N ALA A 20 4.90 -7.45 2.11
CA ALA A 20 4.23 -8.61 2.72
C ALA A 20 2.79 -8.63 2.21
N LEU A 21 2.43 -9.71 1.52
CA LEU A 21 1.14 -9.87 0.85
C LEU A 21 0.43 -11.13 1.30
N GLU A 22 -0.86 -11.01 1.59
CA GLU A 22 -1.78 -12.14 1.70
C GLU A 22 -2.91 -11.95 0.69
N ILE A 23 -3.15 -12.98 -0.13
CA ILE A 23 -4.11 -12.97 -1.22
C ILE A 23 -5.19 -14.00 -0.95
N THR A 24 -6.43 -13.54 -0.87
CA THR A 24 -7.58 -14.41 -0.64
C THR A 24 -8.60 -14.22 -1.76
N PRO A 25 -8.88 -15.26 -2.57
CA PRO A 25 -9.97 -15.20 -3.54
C PRO A 25 -11.31 -14.93 -2.84
N LEU A 26 -12.08 -13.99 -3.38
CA LEU A 26 -13.42 -13.67 -2.88
C LEU A 26 -14.46 -14.57 -3.53
N SER A 27 -15.45 -15.00 -2.75
CA SER A 27 -16.65 -15.63 -3.27
C SER A 27 -17.50 -14.64 -4.08
N ALA A 28 -18.41 -15.14 -4.92
CA ALA A 28 -19.30 -14.29 -5.71
C ALA A 28 -20.16 -13.35 -4.85
N LEU A 29 -20.54 -13.78 -3.64
CA LEU A 29 -21.31 -12.96 -2.70
C LEU A 29 -20.46 -11.82 -2.13
N GLU A 30 -19.21 -12.12 -1.72
CA GLU A 30 -18.28 -11.11 -1.20
C GLU A 30 -17.87 -10.11 -2.28
N ALA A 31 -17.68 -10.58 -3.51
CA ALA A 31 -17.36 -9.73 -4.66
C ALA A 31 -18.50 -8.77 -5.02
N ALA A 32 -19.76 -9.23 -4.92
CA ALA A 32 -20.94 -8.41 -5.19
C ALA A 32 -21.33 -7.47 -4.05
N SER A 33 -20.81 -7.69 -2.83
CA SER A 33 -21.12 -6.85 -1.67
C SER A 33 -20.56 -5.44 -1.84
N SER A 34 -21.34 -4.42 -1.48
CA SER A 34 -20.84 -3.03 -1.37
C SER A 34 -20.35 -2.69 0.04
N GLU A 35 -20.42 -3.64 0.98
CA GLU A 35 -19.94 -3.44 2.35
C GLU A 35 -18.42 -3.26 2.38
N VAL A 36 -17.92 -2.59 3.42
CA VAL A 36 -16.48 -2.44 3.65
C VAL A 36 -15.86 -3.84 3.79
N LEU A 37 -14.79 -4.09 3.02
CA LEU A 37 -14.05 -5.35 3.11
C LEU A 37 -13.52 -5.52 4.54
N GLN A 38 -13.77 -6.68 5.15
CA GLN A 38 -13.26 -7.04 6.46
C GLN A 38 -12.40 -8.27 6.33
N ASP A 39 -11.22 -8.24 6.93
CA ASP A 39 -10.38 -9.41 7.05
C ASP A 39 -10.86 -10.33 8.19
N ALA A 40 -10.54 -11.62 8.07
CA ALA A 40 -10.74 -12.59 9.13
C ALA A 40 -9.91 -12.28 10.40
N SER A 41 -8.79 -11.55 10.29
CA SER A 41 -8.00 -11.07 11.42
C SER A 41 -8.52 -9.72 11.92
N PRO A 42 -9.14 -9.65 13.12
CA PRO A 42 -9.57 -8.37 13.69
C PRO A 42 -8.41 -7.40 13.91
N LEU A 43 -7.22 -7.93 14.21
CA LEU A 43 -6.02 -7.12 14.41
C LEU A 43 -5.58 -6.42 13.13
N PHE A 44 -5.75 -7.04 11.96
CA PHE A 44 -5.40 -6.40 10.69
C PHE A 44 -6.41 -5.29 10.34
N ASN A 45 -7.70 -5.54 10.58
CA ASN A 45 -8.74 -4.52 10.38
C ASN A 45 -8.45 -3.27 11.23
N LEU A 46 -8.13 -3.46 12.52
CA LEU A 46 -7.74 -2.36 13.42
C LEU A 46 -6.48 -1.61 12.95
N LEU A 47 -5.47 -2.34 12.46
CA LEU A 47 -4.25 -1.73 11.94
C LEU A 47 -4.55 -0.87 10.70
N SER A 48 -5.35 -1.39 9.77
CA SER A 48 -5.75 -0.66 8.56
C SER A 48 -6.58 0.57 8.91
N GLU A 49 -7.55 0.44 9.81
CA GLU A 49 -8.38 1.56 10.28
C GLU A 49 -7.55 2.65 10.97
N LEU A 50 -6.60 2.24 11.82
CA LEU A 50 -5.71 3.16 12.53
C LEU A 50 -4.89 4.02 11.56
N HIS A 51 -4.31 3.41 10.53
CA HIS A 51 -3.51 4.14 9.53
C HIS A 51 -4.35 5.05 8.64
N LEU A 52 -5.57 4.62 8.28
CA LEU A 52 -6.52 5.47 7.54
C LEU A 52 -6.89 6.71 8.38
N SER A 53 -7.25 6.50 9.65
CA SER A 53 -7.59 7.58 10.58
C SER A 53 -6.42 8.53 10.81
N GLU A 54 -5.20 8.00 10.97
CA GLU A 54 -3.99 8.81 11.11
C GLU A 54 -3.80 9.71 9.88
N PHE A 55 -3.96 9.17 8.67
CA PHE A 55 -3.81 9.93 7.43
C PHE A 55 -4.84 11.06 7.31
N GLU A 56 -6.11 10.77 7.60
CA GLU A 56 -7.20 11.75 7.55
C GLU A 56 -6.99 12.91 8.55
N SER A 57 -6.43 12.61 9.72
CA SER A 57 -6.17 13.62 10.77
C SER A 57 -5.09 14.65 10.40
N GLN A 58 -4.24 14.38 9.41
CA GLN A 58 -3.08 15.22 9.11
C GLN A 58 -3.43 16.63 8.63
N HIS A 59 -4.58 16.79 7.95
CA HIS A 59 -5.02 18.13 7.56
C HIS A 59 -5.47 18.96 8.78
N LEU A 60 -6.17 18.35 9.72
CA LEU A 60 -6.61 19.01 10.96
C LEU A 60 -5.41 19.47 11.80
N LEU A 61 -4.37 18.62 11.91
CA LEU A 61 -3.15 18.98 12.62
C LEU A 61 -2.43 20.17 11.99
N ARG A 62 -2.46 20.31 10.64
CA ARG A 62 -1.91 21.48 9.94
C ARG A 62 -2.68 22.75 10.30
N GLN A 63 -4.01 22.71 10.25
CA GLN A 63 -4.85 23.86 10.64
C GLN A 63 -4.64 24.27 12.10
N ILE A 64 -4.50 23.31 13.02
CA ILE A 64 -4.21 23.61 14.43
C ILE A 64 -2.83 24.27 14.57
N SER A 65 -1.83 23.81 13.81
CA SER A 65 -0.47 24.33 13.84
C SER A 65 -0.37 25.81 13.45
N GLU A 66 -1.28 26.29 12.61
CA GLU A 66 -1.37 27.69 12.22
C GLU A 66 -1.89 28.59 13.36
N ARG A 67 -2.68 28.03 14.28
CA ARG A 67 -3.34 28.77 15.37
C ARG A 67 -2.60 28.68 16.69
N ASP A 68 -2.11 27.50 17.06
CA ASP A 68 -1.47 27.25 18.35
C ASP A 68 -0.32 26.25 18.21
N ARG A 69 0.91 26.76 18.38
CA ARG A 69 2.13 25.96 18.29
C ARG A 69 2.31 25.00 19.46
N THR A 70 1.88 25.37 20.66
CA THR A 70 2.03 24.55 21.86
C THR A 70 1.08 23.36 21.80
N LEU A 71 -0.20 23.61 21.47
CA LEU A 71 -1.18 22.55 21.26
C LEU A 71 -0.76 21.62 20.11
N SER A 72 -0.29 22.17 18.99
CA SER A 72 0.24 21.38 17.87
C SER A 72 1.39 20.47 18.29
N SER A 73 2.33 20.96 19.09
CA SER A 73 3.47 20.17 19.56
C SER A 73 3.03 19.02 20.48
N TYR A 74 2.05 19.27 21.35
CA TYR A 74 1.46 18.23 22.18
C TYR A 74 0.74 17.16 21.34
N LEU A 75 -0.10 17.56 20.39
CA LEU A 75 -0.82 16.65 19.50
C LEU A 75 0.13 15.83 18.62
N LYS A 76 1.21 16.42 18.11
CA LYS A 76 2.27 15.68 17.40
C LYS A 76 2.90 14.60 18.27
N THR A 77 3.10 14.90 19.56
CA THR A 77 3.63 13.92 20.52
C THR A 77 2.64 12.77 20.74
N LEU A 78 1.34 13.07 20.83
CA LEU A 78 0.30 12.03 20.91
C LEU A 78 0.26 11.17 19.63
N ASN A 79 0.27 11.79 18.45
CA ASN A 79 0.32 11.06 17.19
C ASN A 79 1.55 10.16 17.12
N LYS A 80 2.73 10.64 17.58
CA LYS A 80 3.93 9.80 17.62
C LYS A 80 3.78 8.58 18.55
N ARG A 81 3.10 8.73 19.69
CA ARG A 81 2.80 7.59 20.58
C ARG A 81 1.88 6.59 19.90
N VAL A 82 0.87 7.06 19.17
CA VAL A 82 -0.04 6.20 18.39
C VAL A 82 0.71 5.48 17.27
N GLU A 83 1.59 6.17 16.54
CA GLU A 83 2.44 5.57 15.51
C GLU A 83 3.33 4.44 16.08
N LEU A 84 3.94 4.65 17.26
CA LEU A 84 4.74 3.63 17.93
C LEU A 84 3.90 2.40 18.35
N LEU A 85 2.68 2.62 18.85
CA LEU A 85 1.74 1.53 19.15
C LEU A 85 1.34 0.78 17.87
N SER A 86 1.08 1.51 16.78
CA SER A 86 0.78 0.92 15.47
C SER A 86 1.92 0.01 15.02
N GLN A 87 3.18 0.44 15.16
CA GLN A 87 4.35 -0.37 14.81
C GLN A 87 4.45 -1.66 15.65
N ILE A 88 4.10 -1.62 16.94
CA ILE A 88 4.06 -2.82 17.80
C ILE A 88 2.96 -3.79 17.33
N VAL A 89 1.77 -3.26 17.02
CA VAL A 89 0.68 -4.07 16.47
C VAL A 89 1.11 -4.67 15.14
N ALA A 90 1.62 -3.86 14.21
CA ALA A 90 2.08 -4.29 12.91
C ALA A 90 3.15 -5.38 13.00
N GLN A 91 4.10 -5.31 13.93
CA GLN A 91 5.05 -6.42 14.17
C GLN A 91 4.37 -7.73 14.59
N THR A 92 3.33 -7.63 15.43
CA THR A 92 2.55 -8.79 15.88
C THR A 92 1.71 -9.38 14.73
N VAL A 93 1.22 -8.55 13.81
CA VAL A 93 0.46 -9.01 12.64
C VAL A 93 1.37 -9.45 11.50
N MET A 94 2.55 -8.85 11.30
CA MET A 94 3.49 -9.19 10.22
C MET A 94 3.94 -10.65 10.28
N GLY A 95 4.15 -11.22 11.48
CA GLY A 95 4.44 -12.66 11.62
C GLY A 95 3.29 -13.59 11.22
N LYS A 96 2.11 -13.03 10.92
CA LYS A 96 0.88 -13.74 10.53
C LYS A 96 0.38 -13.36 9.14
N ILE A 97 0.91 -12.28 8.54
CA ILE A 97 0.58 -11.86 7.17
C ILE A 97 1.53 -12.58 6.23
N GLY A 98 1.06 -12.88 5.02
CA GLY A 98 1.81 -13.64 4.04
C GLY A 98 3.21 -13.09 3.73
N GLU A 99 4.02 -13.92 3.07
CA GLU A 99 5.46 -13.68 2.91
C GLU A 99 5.78 -12.39 2.15
N LEU A 100 6.91 -11.78 2.52
CA LEU A 100 7.54 -10.69 1.76
C LEU A 100 7.87 -11.19 0.35
N GLN A 101 7.31 -10.54 -0.66
CA GLN A 101 7.53 -10.90 -2.05
C GLN A 101 7.70 -9.66 -2.94
N PRO A 102 8.40 -9.77 -4.08
CA PRO A 102 8.52 -8.68 -5.03
C PRO A 102 7.19 -8.42 -5.70
N VAL A 103 6.85 -7.14 -5.82
CA VAL A 103 5.65 -6.67 -6.51
C VAL A 103 5.97 -5.50 -7.42
N LYS A 104 5.12 -5.28 -8.42
CA LYS A 104 5.01 -3.96 -9.06
C LYS A 104 3.71 -3.31 -8.61
N LEU A 105 3.79 -2.10 -8.09
CA LEU A 105 2.66 -1.41 -7.48
C LEU A 105 2.46 -0.04 -8.13
N SER A 106 1.20 0.28 -8.44
CA SER A 106 0.74 1.62 -8.78
C SER A 106 -0.43 2.04 -7.88
N GLU A 107 -1.02 3.21 -8.11
CA GLU A 107 -2.24 3.63 -7.39
C GLU A 107 -3.48 2.81 -7.79
N GLY A 108 -3.44 2.15 -8.95
CA GLY A 108 -4.61 1.46 -9.53
C GLY A 108 -4.45 -0.04 -9.67
N ASP A 109 -3.23 -0.58 -9.63
CA ASP A 109 -2.99 -2.00 -9.84
C ASP A 109 -1.79 -2.52 -9.05
N ILE A 110 -1.74 -3.85 -8.94
CA ILE A 110 -0.61 -4.60 -8.39
C ILE A 110 -0.32 -5.83 -9.25
N GLU A 111 0.96 -6.06 -9.51
CA GLU A 111 1.51 -7.28 -10.11
C GLU A 111 2.30 -8.05 -9.04
N PHE A 112 1.99 -9.34 -8.87
CA PHE A 112 2.64 -10.21 -7.89
C PHE A 112 2.68 -11.67 -8.36
N HIS A 113 3.43 -12.52 -7.64
CA HIS A 113 3.56 -13.94 -7.97
C HIS A 113 2.76 -14.83 -7.02
N HIS A 114 1.97 -15.75 -7.56
CA HIS A 114 1.12 -16.62 -6.76
C HIS A 114 1.33 -18.11 -7.13
N PRO A 115 1.29 -19.04 -6.16
CA PRO A 115 1.46 -20.47 -6.46
C PRO A 115 0.29 -21.08 -7.23
N LEU A 116 -0.91 -20.48 -7.14
CA LEU A 116 -2.11 -20.96 -7.81
C LEU A 116 -2.60 -19.95 -8.86
N ALA A 117 -3.20 -20.44 -9.94
CA ALA A 117 -3.83 -19.59 -10.94
C ALA A 117 -5.02 -18.83 -10.33
N CYS A 118 -5.14 -17.55 -10.66
CA CYS A 118 -6.34 -16.76 -10.42
C CYS A 118 -6.81 -16.23 -11.77
N PRO A 119 -7.82 -16.85 -12.42
CA PRO A 119 -8.27 -16.43 -13.74
C PRO A 119 -8.70 -14.96 -13.79
N ALA A 120 -8.56 -14.34 -14.97
CA ALA A 120 -9.06 -12.98 -15.21
C ALA A 120 -10.56 -12.89 -14.91
N GLY A 121 -10.97 -11.80 -14.26
CA GLY A 121 -12.32 -11.59 -13.75
C GLY A 121 -12.54 -12.07 -12.30
N ASN A 122 -11.63 -12.87 -11.72
CA ASN A 122 -11.74 -13.23 -10.31
C ASN A 122 -11.49 -12.00 -9.42
N HIS A 123 -12.24 -11.92 -8.31
CA HIS A 123 -12.07 -10.90 -7.31
C HIS A 123 -11.20 -11.41 -6.16
N LEU A 124 -10.36 -10.53 -5.61
CA LEU A 124 -9.38 -10.82 -4.58
C LEU A 124 -9.55 -9.82 -3.43
N SER A 125 -9.38 -10.32 -2.21
CA SER A 125 -9.00 -9.53 -1.05
C SER A 125 -7.48 -9.56 -0.95
N ILE A 126 -6.87 -8.37 -0.92
CA ILE A 126 -5.43 -8.20 -0.86
C ILE A 126 -5.10 -7.47 0.44
N LYS A 127 -4.35 -8.15 1.33
CA LYS A 127 -3.70 -7.51 2.47
C LYS A 127 -2.30 -7.09 2.06
N LEU A 128 -1.98 -5.82 2.28
CA LEU A 128 -0.65 -5.28 2.03
C LEU A 128 -0.10 -4.71 3.33
N VAL A 129 1.19 -4.99 3.60
CA VAL A 129 1.96 -4.24 4.59
C VAL A 129 3.12 -3.55 3.89
N LEU A 130 3.01 -2.22 3.80
CA LEU A 130 3.94 -1.36 3.08
C LEU A 130 5.08 -0.94 4.01
N MET A 131 6.32 -1.25 3.62
CA MET A 131 7.53 -1.10 4.45
C MET A 131 8.33 0.15 4.05
N PRO A 132 9.04 0.83 4.98
CA PRO A 132 9.35 0.40 6.35
C PRO A 132 8.34 0.84 7.42
N GLN A 133 7.33 1.64 7.09
CA GLN A 133 6.38 2.17 8.08
C GLN A 133 5.38 1.13 8.61
N ALA A 134 5.39 -0.08 8.03
CA ALA A 134 4.46 -1.17 8.29
C ALA A 134 3.00 -0.75 8.12
N LEU A 135 2.75 0.07 7.09
CA LEU A 135 1.42 0.58 6.74
C LEU A 135 0.55 -0.57 6.21
N GLY A 136 -0.42 -0.99 7.01
CA GLY A 136 -1.41 -2.01 6.67
C GLY A 136 -2.55 -1.46 5.81
N LEU A 137 -2.86 -2.12 4.69
CA LEU A 137 -4.00 -1.83 3.82
C LEU A 137 -4.75 -3.11 3.44
N LEU A 138 -6.08 -3.03 3.50
CA LEU A 138 -6.98 -4.06 2.99
C LEU A 138 -7.69 -3.53 1.73
N LEU A 139 -7.42 -4.14 0.57
CA LEU A 139 -7.94 -3.69 -0.71
C LEU A 139 -8.70 -4.81 -1.42
N ARG A 140 -9.77 -4.45 -2.13
CA ARG A 140 -10.38 -5.31 -3.14
C ARG A 140 -9.69 -5.10 -4.48
N ALA A 141 -9.55 -6.16 -5.24
CA ALA A 141 -9.03 -6.09 -6.59
C ALA A 141 -9.69 -7.12 -7.49
N ARG A 142 -9.70 -6.86 -8.79
CA ARG A 142 -10.09 -7.83 -9.82
C ARG A 142 -8.90 -8.18 -10.67
N VAL A 143 -8.71 -9.48 -10.88
CA VAL A 143 -7.65 -9.98 -11.75
C VAL A 143 -7.95 -9.53 -13.18
N ILE A 144 -7.02 -8.82 -13.79
CA ILE A 144 -7.08 -8.43 -15.19
C ILE A 144 -6.25 -9.36 -16.08
N ASP A 145 -5.24 -10.02 -15.51
CA ASP A 145 -4.37 -10.94 -16.24
C ASP A 145 -3.72 -11.97 -15.31
N CYS A 146 -3.53 -13.19 -15.82
CA CYS A 146 -2.91 -14.30 -15.11
C CYS A 146 -2.12 -15.17 -16.09
N ARG A 147 -0.79 -15.18 -15.96
CA ARG A 147 0.12 -15.90 -16.85
C ARG A 147 0.94 -16.91 -16.08
N ALA A 148 1.06 -18.12 -16.60
CA ALA A 148 1.98 -19.12 -16.04
C ALA A 148 3.43 -18.68 -16.27
N GLN A 149 4.26 -18.83 -15.24
CA GLN A 149 5.69 -18.50 -15.25
C GLN A 149 6.44 -19.53 -14.41
N GLY A 150 6.95 -20.58 -15.07
CA GLY A 150 7.52 -21.74 -14.38
C GLY A 150 6.46 -22.46 -13.55
N ASP A 151 6.75 -22.69 -12.27
CA ASP A 151 5.85 -23.37 -11.33
C ASP A 151 4.89 -22.41 -10.60
N ARG A 152 4.85 -21.14 -11.00
CA ARG A 152 4.00 -20.10 -10.40
C ARG A 152 3.23 -19.32 -11.46
N TYR A 153 2.39 -18.40 -11.01
CA TYR A 153 1.64 -17.49 -11.86
C TYR A 153 2.00 -16.05 -11.55
N THR A 154 2.18 -15.25 -12.60
CA THR A 154 2.23 -13.80 -12.51
C THR A 154 0.81 -13.29 -12.68
N ILE A 155 0.32 -12.59 -11.65
CA ILE A 155 -1.05 -12.07 -11.58
C ILE A 155 -0.97 -10.55 -11.61
N ILE A 156 -1.79 -9.93 -12.46
CA ILE A 156 -2.04 -8.50 -12.44
C ILE A 156 -3.48 -8.29 -11.99
N ALA A 157 -3.65 -7.51 -10.92
CA ALA A 157 -4.96 -7.19 -10.38
C ALA A 157 -5.15 -5.67 -10.27
N GLU A 158 -6.30 -5.19 -10.73
CA GLU A 158 -6.71 -3.79 -10.66
C GLU A 158 -7.53 -3.57 -9.38
N PHE A 159 -7.21 -2.54 -8.60
CA PHE A 159 -7.93 -2.22 -7.36
C PHE A 159 -9.36 -1.76 -7.66
N GLU A 160 -10.31 -2.25 -6.88
CA GLU A 160 -11.73 -1.96 -7.03
C GLU A 160 -12.28 -1.23 -5.81
N SER A 161 -13.16 -0.26 -6.06
CA SER A 161 -13.84 0.49 -5.01
C SER A 161 -12.90 1.10 -3.96
N ILE A 162 -11.67 1.45 -4.36
CA ILE A 162 -10.67 2.07 -3.48
C ILE A 162 -11.13 3.46 -3.06
N THR A 163 -11.12 3.73 -1.76
CA THR A 163 -11.48 5.05 -1.22
C THR A 163 -10.42 6.09 -1.59
N ASP A 164 -10.79 7.37 -1.58
CA ASP A 164 -9.84 8.46 -1.83
C ASP A 164 -8.69 8.44 -0.81
N THR A 165 -8.98 8.14 0.46
CA THR A 165 -7.98 7.99 1.53
C THR A 165 -6.99 6.86 1.21
N GLN A 166 -7.48 5.67 0.83
CA GLN A 166 -6.63 4.53 0.47
C GLN A 166 -5.76 4.83 -0.77
N ARG A 167 -6.35 5.45 -1.80
CA ARG A 167 -5.62 5.82 -3.02
C ARG A 167 -4.51 6.84 -2.72
N GLN A 168 -4.80 7.85 -1.90
CA GLN A 168 -3.80 8.85 -1.50
C GLN A 168 -2.68 8.26 -0.63
N LEU A 169 -2.99 7.26 0.21
CA LEU A 169 -1.98 6.51 0.95
C LEU A 169 -1.03 5.75 0.02
N LEU A 170 -1.56 5.04 -0.97
CA LEU A 170 -0.76 4.38 -2.01
C LEU A 170 0.10 5.39 -2.78
N ALA A 171 -0.51 6.47 -3.27
CA ALA A 171 0.18 7.53 -3.99
C ALA A 171 1.36 8.10 -3.19
N ARG A 172 1.12 8.41 -1.92
CA ARG A 172 2.16 8.92 -1.02
C ARG A 172 3.28 7.90 -0.82
N TYR A 173 2.95 6.63 -0.62
CA TYR A 173 3.93 5.57 -0.48
C TYR A 173 4.81 5.43 -1.73
N ILE A 174 4.18 5.37 -2.90
CA ILE A 174 4.84 5.29 -4.21
C ILE A 174 5.81 6.46 -4.39
N LEU A 175 5.35 7.69 -4.15
CA LEU A 175 6.18 8.88 -4.25
C LEU A 175 7.38 8.86 -3.29
N GLN A 176 7.18 8.37 -2.06
CA GLN A 176 8.26 8.22 -1.08
C GLN A 176 9.32 7.22 -1.56
N LYS A 177 8.89 6.05 -2.07
CA LYS A 177 9.78 5.01 -2.60
C LYS A 177 10.57 5.49 -3.81
N GLN A 178 9.92 6.16 -4.75
CA GLN A 178 10.59 6.75 -5.91
C GLN A 178 11.60 7.83 -5.51
N ALA A 179 11.25 8.70 -4.56
CA ALA A 179 12.17 9.70 -4.04
C ALA A 179 13.39 9.07 -3.37
N GLN A 180 13.21 7.98 -2.62
CA GLN A 180 14.29 7.22 -2.01
C GLN A 180 15.20 6.57 -3.06
N ALA A 181 14.63 5.89 -4.07
CA ALA A 181 15.39 5.27 -5.15
C ALA A 181 16.24 6.29 -5.92
N ARG A 182 15.68 7.48 -6.21
CA ARG A 182 16.42 8.58 -6.86
C ARG A 182 17.59 9.10 -6.03
N ARG A 183 17.47 9.13 -4.70
CA ARG A 183 18.57 9.53 -3.80
C ARG A 183 19.70 8.50 -3.84
N LEU A 184 19.36 7.23 -3.66
CA LEU A 184 20.33 6.12 -3.69
C LEU A 184 21.08 6.04 -5.03
N ALA A 185 20.38 6.23 -6.16
CA ALA A 185 21.01 6.23 -7.47
C ALA A 185 22.02 7.37 -7.67
N ARG A 186 21.78 8.54 -7.04
CA ARG A 186 22.72 9.67 -7.08
C ARG A 186 23.95 9.40 -6.24
N GLU A 187 23.77 8.90 -5.02
CA GLU A 187 24.86 8.54 -4.11
C GLU A 187 25.76 7.46 -4.72
N GLN A 188 25.18 6.46 -5.39
CA GLN A 188 25.94 5.42 -6.10
C GLN A 188 26.76 6.00 -7.26
N ASN A 189 26.18 6.89 -8.06
CA ASN A 189 26.89 7.54 -9.17
C ASN A 189 28.01 8.48 -8.68
N GLU A 190 27.83 9.15 -7.55
CA GLU A 190 28.87 9.98 -6.92
C GLU A 190 30.02 9.10 -6.40
N SER A 191 29.71 7.99 -5.71
CA SER A 191 30.72 7.04 -5.22
C SER A 191 31.46 6.26 -6.32
N ALA A 192 30.88 6.13 -7.52
CA ALA A 192 31.50 5.48 -8.67
C ALA A 192 32.36 6.43 -9.53
N ALA A 193 32.25 7.74 -9.29
CA ALA A 193 33.04 8.77 -9.97
C ALA A 193 34.28 9.21 -9.18
N GLU A 194 34.40 8.79 -7.92
CA GLU A 194 35.60 8.91 -7.06
C GLU A 194 36.52 7.69 -7.19
#